data_AF-A0A257VQJ2-F1
#
_entry.id   AF-A0A257VQJ2-F1
#
_cell.length_a   1.000
_cell.length_b   1.000
_cell.length_c   1.000
_cell.angle_alpha   90.00
_cell.angle_beta   90.00
_cell.angle_gamma   90.00
#
_symmetry.space_group_name_H-M   'P 1'
#
loop_
_entity.id
_entity.type
_entity.pdbx_description
1 polymer ?
#
loop_
_entity_poly.entity_id
_entity_poly.type
_entity_poly.pdbx_seq_one_letter_code
_entity_poly.pdbx_strand_id
1 'polypeptide(L)'
;YTIDTKFPGARIQFDEWVAQTNQQAPPGNPTPAWGLSRGPDPVQFNIRSNGTSPFRGQNFSARNVSYWDPNLRNAYSMNWNGTVQRELSQNYLLEVSYQGSAGIGLLENWNINTFPVDFARNDLALRSQVLAASQNFRPFPHFGNVMMRSNFGHSTFHSGTAKLERRYANGMFFSTFYTFSKAINSQDSDNAGSGVAPIQNRSLEKGRAGYDRSHRWISTINWELPMGKNKKFSPSNRAVNWLLSGFEVSWIQTFESGNPLNFTFQNSPYNYYPGFAGNRRPDVVSTPSIRDGWRDIGGDRFNVQNTNAVVEMSHFALPGGCPQTLPAVGTQARTDLLNACSFLVGNA
;
A
#
# COMPACT_ATOMS: atom_id res chain seq x y z
N TYR A 1 2.64 -19.08 -33.11
CA TYR A 1 1.54 -20.05 -33.26
C TYR A 1 0.88 -20.19 -31.92
N THR A 2 -0.40 -19.80 -31.81
CA THR A 2 -1.21 -19.97 -30.61
C THR A 2 -1.86 -21.35 -30.66
N ILE A 3 -1.70 -22.13 -29.58
CA ILE A 3 -2.37 -23.42 -29.42
C ILE A 3 -3.52 -23.18 -28.46
N ASP A 4 -4.74 -23.32 -28.97
CA ASP A 4 -5.97 -23.16 -28.22
C ASP A 4 -6.35 -24.50 -27.58
N THR A 5 -6.29 -24.59 -26.25
CA THR A 5 -6.66 -25.83 -25.53
C THR A 5 -8.09 -25.71 -25.03
N LYS A 6 -8.99 -26.45 -25.68
CA LYS A 6 -10.43 -26.49 -25.36
C LYS A 6 -10.69 -27.38 -24.13
N PHE A 7 -11.10 -26.77 -23.02
CA PHE A 7 -11.79 -27.45 -21.92
C PHE A 7 -13.25 -26.95 -21.80
N PRO A 8 -14.19 -27.73 -21.26
CA PRO A 8 -15.62 -27.47 -21.43
C PRO A 8 -16.16 -26.50 -20.36
N GLY A 9 -16.94 -25.50 -20.79
CA GLY A 9 -18.08 -25.04 -20.00
C GLY A 9 -18.24 -23.54 -19.75
N ALA A 10 -17.17 -22.75 -19.62
CA ALA A 10 -17.31 -21.34 -19.27
C ALA A 10 -16.34 -20.44 -20.05
N ARG A 11 -16.91 -19.52 -20.85
CA ARG A 11 -16.19 -18.53 -21.66
C ARG A 11 -15.72 -17.35 -20.83
N ILE A 12 -14.80 -17.57 -19.88
CA ILE A 12 -14.19 -16.49 -19.12
C ILE A 12 -12.77 -16.89 -18.79
N GLN A 13 -11.81 -16.17 -19.37
CA GLN A 13 -10.35 -16.29 -19.23
C GLN A 13 -9.70 -17.37 -20.11
N PHE A 14 -9.33 -16.96 -21.32
CA PHE A 14 -8.37 -17.70 -22.14
C PHE A 14 -6.97 -17.39 -21.60
N ASP A 15 -6.28 -18.38 -21.02
CA ASP A 15 -4.83 -18.31 -20.87
C ASP A 15 -4.22 -18.49 -22.26
N GLU A 16 -4.05 -17.37 -22.98
CA GLU A 16 -3.38 -17.36 -24.27
C GLU A 16 -1.87 -17.51 -24.04
N TRP A 17 -1.36 -18.72 -24.25
CA TRP A 17 0.07 -18.99 -24.18
C TRP A 17 0.76 -18.45 -25.43
N VAL A 18 1.29 -17.23 -25.33
CA VAL A 18 2.09 -16.62 -26.39
C VAL A 18 3.52 -17.17 -26.33
N ALA A 19 3.91 -17.95 -27.35
CA ALA A 19 5.30 -18.34 -27.56
C ALA A 19 6.00 -17.27 -28.41
N GLN A 20 6.82 -16.42 -27.78
CA GLN A 20 7.70 -15.49 -28.47
C GLN A 20 9.07 -16.15 -28.71
N THR A 21 9.52 -16.18 -29.95
CA THR A 21 10.89 -16.59 -30.31
C THR A 21 11.67 -15.35 -30.76
N ASN A 22 12.91 -15.21 -30.29
CA ASN A 22 13.83 -14.18 -30.76
C ASN A 22 14.89 -14.86 -31.63
N GLN A 23 14.85 -14.62 -32.94
CA GLN A 23 15.80 -15.12 -33.92
C GLN A 23 16.79 -13.99 -34.21
N GLN A 24 17.98 -14.07 -33.62
CA GLN A 24 19.05 -13.08 -33.80
C GLN A 24 20.23 -13.69 -34.54
N ALA A 25 20.91 -12.89 -35.36
CA ALA A 25 22.15 -13.31 -35.99
C ALA A 25 23.22 -13.60 -34.92
N PRO A 26 24.09 -14.61 -35.10
CA PRO A 26 25.20 -14.87 -34.20
C PRO A 26 26.08 -13.60 -34.04
N PRO A 27 26.52 -13.27 -32.81
CA PRO A 27 27.40 -12.12 -32.60
C PRO A 27 28.65 -12.20 -33.49
N GLY A 28 28.93 -11.15 -34.24
CA GLY A 28 30.10 -11.07 -35.14
C GLY A 28 29.87 -11.58 -36.56
N ASN A 29 28.68 -12.10 -36.90
CA ASN A 29 28.33 -12.44 -38.27
C ASN A 29 27.44 -11.34 -38.89
N PRO A 30 27.88 -10.62 -39.95
CA PRO A 30 27.10 -9.56 -40.59
C PRO A 30 25.98 -10.07 -41.50
N THR A 31 25.84 -11.38 -41.71
CA THR A 31 24.75 -11.91 -42.55
C THR A 31 23.39 -11.75 -41.86
N PRO A 32 22.34 -11.31 -42.59
CA PRO A 32 20.98 -11.26 -42.06
C PRO A 32 20.56 -12.61 -41.48
N ALA A 33 19.83 -12.60 -40.35
CA ALA A 33 19.36 -13.82 -39.68
C ALA A 33 18.48 -14.71 -40.59
N TRP A 34 17.82 -14.11 -41.57
CA TRP A 34 17.09 -14.79 -42.64
C TRP A 34 16.82 -13.81 -43.78
N GLY A 35 16.56 -14.34 -44.99
CA GLY A 35 16.17 -13.53 -46.15
C GLY A 35 14.64 -13.42 -46.28
N LEU A 36 14.14 -12.26 -46.72
CA LEU A 36 12.71 -12.03 -46.96
C LEU A 36 12.05 -13.07 -47.88
N SER A 37 12.80 -13.63 -48.85
CA SER A 37 12.31 -14.66 -49.77
C SER A 37 12.22 -16.06 -49.17
N ARG A 38 12.87 -16.32 -48.02
CA ARG A 38 12.86 -17.62 -47.33
C ARG A 38 12.12 -17.58 -46.00
N GLY A 39 11.94 -16.39 -45.41
CA GLY A 39 11.39 -16.23 -44.07
C GLY A 39 12.32 -16.81 -42.98
N PRO A 40 11.97 -16.67 -41.69
CA PRO A 40 12.70 -17.32 -40.62
C PRO A 40 12.55 -18.84 -40.71
N ASP A 41 13.58 -19.57 -40.28
CA ASP A 41 13.52 -21.03 -40.19
C ASP A 41 12.34 -21.48 -39.31
N PRO A 42 11.68 -22.61 -39.63
CA PRO A 42 10.60 -23.13 -38.81
C PRO A 42 11.05 -23.35 -37.36
N VAL A 43 10.29 -22.79 -36.42
CA VAL A 43 10.56 -22.98 -34.98
C VAL A 43 10.37 -24.44 -34.64
N GLN A 44 11.47 -25.14 -34.33
CA GLN A 44 11.44 -26.51 -33.86
C GLN A 44 11.12 -26.54 -32.36
N PHE A 45 9.91 -26.97 -32.02
CA PHE A 45 9.55 -27.29 -30.63
C PHE A 45 10.10 -28.66 -30.29
N ASN A 46 10.80 -28.80 -29.17
CA ASN A 46 11.13 -30.13 -28.66
C ASN A 46 9.86 -30.77 -28.11
N ILE A 47 9.22 -31.64 -28.86
CA ILE A 47 8.04 -32.35 -28.40
C ILE A 47 8.48 -33.70 -27.84
N ARG A 48 8.11 -33.99 -26.60
CA ARG A 48 8.29 -35.32 -25.98
C ARG A 48 7.35 -36.32 -26.64
N SER A 49 7.64 -37.61 -26.53
CA SER A 49 6.80 -38.69 -27.09
C SER A 49 5.33 -38.66 -26.63
N ASN A 50 5.04 -38.02 -25.49
CA ASN A 50 3.69 -37.81 -24.96
C ASN A 50 2.99 -36.54 -25.49
N GLY A 51 3.53 -35.87 -26.51
CA GLY A 51 2.96 -34.66 -27.12
C GLY A 51 3.20 -33.37 -26.33
N THR A 52 3.94 -33.41 -25.21
CA THR A 52 4.24 -32.21 -24.41
C THR A 52 5.56 -31.56 -24.85
N SER A 53 5.60 -30.23 -24.94
CA SER A 53 6.83 -29.47 -25.15
C SER A 53 7.41 -29.03 -23.80
N PRO A 54 8.62 -29.43 -23.39
CA PRO A 54 9.20 -28.98 -22.14
C PRO A 54 9.65 -27.53 -22.27
N PHE A 55 9.36 -26.72 -21.24
CA PHE A 55 9.86 -25.36 -21.15
C PHE A 55 11.40 -25.33 -21.27
N ARG A 56 11.89 -24.66 -22.31
CA ARG A 56 13.31 -24.48 -22.63
C ARG A 56 13.86 -23.24 -21.93
N GLY A 57 14.01 -23.34 -20.61
CA GLY A 57 14.73 -22.34 -19.83
C GLY A 57 15.26 -22.98 -18.55
N GLN A 58 16.58 -22.91 -18.34
CA GLN A 58 17.22 -23.35 -17.09
C GLN A 58 16.86 -22.43 -15.92
N ASN A 59 16.36 -21.22 -16.22
CA ASN A 59 15.94 -20.29 -15.20
C ASN A 59 14.55 -20.65 -14.65
N PHE A 60 14.52 -21.47 -13.58
CA PHE A 60 13.28 -21.82 -12.89
C PHE A 60 12.56 -20.59 -12.31
N SER A 61 13.28 -19.52 -11.96
CA SER A 61 12.68 -18.31 -11.37
C SER A 61 11.74 -17.56 -12.33
N ALA A 62 11.86 -17.78 -13.64
CA ALA A 62 11.02 -17.17 -14.66
C ALA A 62 9.71 -17.95 -14.93
N ARG A 63 9.55 -19.14 -14.34
CA ARG A 63 8.40 -20.02 -14.58
C ARG A 63 7.25 -19.68 -13.64
N ASN A 64 6.62 -18.53 -13.83
CA ASN A 64 5.51 -18.09 -12.99
C ASN A 64 4.24 -18.88 -13.31
N VAL A 65 3.45 -19.20 -12.28
CA VAL A 65 2.18 -19.91 -12.38
C VAL A 65 1.10 -19.09 -11.67
N SER A 66 -0.09 -19.03 -12.25
CA SER A 66 -1.27 -18.54 -11.55
C SER A 66 -2.11 -19.74 -11.10
N TYR A 67 -2.53 -19.73 -9.85
CA TYR A 67 -3.40 -20.75 -9.27
C TYR A 67 -4.66 -20.08 -8.74
N TRP A 68 -5.82 -20.62 -9.07
CA TRP A 68 -7.11 -20.18 -8.55
C TRP A 68 -7.60 -21.21 -7.55
N ASP A 69 -7.94 -20.76 -6.35
CA ASP A 69 -8.49 -21.65 -5.34
C ASP A 69 -9.85 -22.21 -5.81
N PRO A 70 -10.01 -23.54 -5.92
CA PRO A 70 -11.29 -24.14 -6.34
C PRO A 70 -12.42 -23.89 -5.34
N ASN A 71 -12.10 -23.50 -4.10
CA ASN A 71 -13.09 -23.23 -3.04
C ASN A 71 -13.41 -21.74 -2.87
N LEU A 72 -13.19 -20.94 -3.92
CA LEU A 72 -13.54 -19.52 -3.93
C LEU A 72 -15.01 -19.30 -3.60
N ARG A 73 -15.25 -18.29 -2.77
CA ARG A 73 -16.57 -17.83 -2.33
C ARG A 73 -16.77 -16.38 -2.77
N ASN A 74 -18.04 -16.00 -2.90
CA ASN A 74 -18.38 -14.61 -3.18
C ASN A 74 -18.02 -13.75 -1.97
N ALA A 75 -17.21 -12.72 -2.20
CA ALA A 75 -16.93 -11.69 -1.22
C ALA A 75 -18.19 -10.88 -0.92
N TYR A 76 -18.33 -10.41 0.32
CA TYR A 76 -19.45 -9.55 0.71
C TYR A 76 -18.99 -8.47 1.67
N SER A 77 -19.76 -7.38 1.74
CA SER A 77 -19.58 -6.31 2.70
C SER A 77 -20.78 -6.23 3.63
N MET A 78 -20.51 -6.04 4.91
CA MET A 78 -21.51 -5.72 5.93
C MET A 78 -21.37 -4.25 6.27
N ASN A 79 -22.49 -3.54 6.33
CA ASN A 79 -22.52 -2.13 6.70
C ASN A 79 -23.51 -1.96 7.84
N TRP A 80 -23.15 -1.15 8.83
CA TRP A 80 -24.04 -0.75 9.91
C TRP A 80 -23.83 0.72 10.20
N ASN A 81 -24.92 1.40 10.52
CA ASN A 81 -24.89 2.81 10.87
C ASN A 81 -25.91 3.10 11.95
N GLY A 82 -25.69 4.19 12.68
CA GLY A 82 -26.61 4.68 13.69
C GLY A 82 -26.43 6.18 13.83
N THR A 83 -27.53 6.91 13.87
CA THR A 83 -27.51 8.37 13.96
C THR A 83 -28.48 8.82 15.03
N VAL A 84 -28.02 9.71 15.90
CA VAL A 84 -28.85 10.39 16.90
C VAL A 84 -28.77 11.88 16.63
N GLN A 85 -29.94 12.50 16.50
CA GLN A 85 -30.08 13.94 16.32
C GLN A 85 -30.83 14.52 17.51
N ARG A 86 -30.38 15.69 17.98
CA ARG A 86 -31.03 16.43 19.03
C ARG A 86 -30.97 17.93 18.76
N GLU A 87 -32.13 18.57 18.80
CA GLU A 87 -32.21 20.02 18.89
C GLU A 87 -31.74 20.45 20.28
N LEU A 88 -30.64 21.21 20.34
CA LEU A 88 -30.07 21.73 21.59
C LEU A 88 -30.77 23.01 22.03
N SER A 89 -31.20 23.83 21.06
CA SER A 89 -32.01 25.03 21.23
C SER A 89 -32.68 25.37 19.90
N GLN A 90 -33.57 26.35 19.89
CA GLN A 90 -34.38 26.76 18.73
C GLN A 90 -33.60 26.92 17.40
N ASN A 91 -32.30 27.22 17.49
CA ASN A 91 -31.44 27.44 16.32
C ASN A 91 -30.26 26.47 16.23
N TYR A 92 -30.07 25.53 17.16
CA TYR A 92 -28.90 24.63 17.19
C TYR A 92 -29.32 23.16 17.15
N LEU A 93 -28.75 22.42 16.20
CA LEU A 93 -28.91 20.99 16.03
C LEU A 93 -27.57 20.28 16.21
N LEU A 94 -27.54 19.29 17.09
CA LEU A 94 -26.43 18.36 17.22
C LEU A 94 -26.84 17.02 16.60
N GLU A 95 -25.99 16.52 15.72
CA GLU A 95 -26.09 15.18 15.15
C GLU A 95 -24.81 14.42 15.47
N VAL A 96 -24.97 13.21 15.99
CA VAL A 96 -23.87 12.27 16.16
C VAL A 96 -24.22 11.02 15.36
N SER A 97 -23.40 10.70 14.38
CA SER A 97 -23.54 9.53 13.54
C SER A 97 -22.34 8.61 13.70
N TYR A 98 -22.62 7.31 13.60
CA TYR A 98 -21.62 6.25 13.56
C TYR A 98 -21.87 5.44 12.30
N GLN A 99 -20.80 5.13 11.58
CA GLN A 99 -20.81 4.29 10.39
C GLN A 99 -19.70 3.26 10.51
N GLY A 100 -20.02 1.99 10.29
CA GLY A 100 -19.04 0.93 10.18
C GLY A 100 -19.28 0.05 8.97
N SER A 101 -18.20 -0.51 8.44
CA SER A 101 -18.25 -1.52 7.40
C SER A 101 -17.18 -2.58 7.58
N ALA A 102 -17.48 -3.79 7.14
CA ALA A 102 -16.52 -4.90 7.08
C ALA A 102 -16.63 -5.64 5.76
N GLY A 103 -15.52 -5.75 5.03
CA GLY A 103 -15.37 -6.63 3.87
C GLY A 103 -14.88 -8.01 4.31
N ILE A 104 -15.63 -9.06 3.98
CA ILE A 104 -15.31 -10.44 4.35
C ILE A 104 -15.04 -11.26 3.09
N GLY A 105 -13.92 -12.01 3.13
CA GLY A 105 -13.53 -12.92 2.06
C GLY A 105 -13.22 -12.18 0.76
N LEU A 106 -12.57 -11.02 0.85
CA LEU A 106 -12.15 -10.27 -0.33
C LEU A 106 -11.09 -11.09 -1.10
N LEU A 107 -11.10 -10.96 -2.42
CA LEU A 107 -10.14 -11.65 -3.28
C LEU A 107 -8.76 -11.00 -3.15
N GLU A 108 -7.75 -11.80 -2.88
CA GLU A 108 -6.34 -11.40 -2.92
C GLU A 108 -5.50 -12.44 -3.65
N ASN A 109 -4.32 -12.03 -4.12
CA ASN A 109 -3.46 -12.84 -4.98
C ASN A 109 -2.05 -12.97 -4.42
N TRP A 110 -1.79 -14.03 -3.66
CA TRP A 110 -0.56 -14.21 -2.90
C TRP A 110 0.41 -15.20 -3.54
N ASN A 111 1.71 -14.93 -3.45
CA ASN A 111 2.71 -15.89 -3.85
C ASN A 111 2.80 -17.03 -2.81
N ILE A 112 2.40 -18.25 -3.18
CA ILE A 112 2.54 -19.44 -2.32
C ILE A 112 3.93 -20.07 -2.41
N ASN A 113 4.72 -19.71 -3.42
CA ASN A 113 6.08 -20.22 -3.58
C ASN A 113 7.10 -19.39 -2.81
N THR A 114 6.81 -19.11 -1.54
CA THR A 114 7.72 -18.40 -0.61
C THR A 114 8.07 -19.35 0.53
N PHE A 115 9.20 -19.11 1.19
CA PHE A 115 9.55 -19.79 2.44
C PHE A 115 9.39 -18.83 3.62
N PRO A 116 9.26 -19.33 4.86
CA PRO A 116 9.09 -18.48 6.05
C PRO A 116 10.22 -17.46 6.17
N VAL A 117 9.88 -16.22 6.54
CA VAL A 117 10.86 -15.15 6.74
C VAL A 117 11.80 -15.38 7.93
N ASP A 118 11.49 -16.31 8.82
CA ASP A 118 12.29 -16.71 9.99
C ASP A 118 13.12 -18.00 9.75
N PHE A 119 13.21 -18.48 8.50
CA PHE A 119 13.83 -19.78 8.15
C PHE A 119 15.25 -20.01 8.68
N ALA A 120 16.02 -18.96 8.91
CA ALA A 120 17.41 -19.03 9.37
C ALA A 120 17.63 -18.23 10.67
N ARG A 121 16.59 -18.13 11.50
CA ARG A 121 16.59 -17.36 12.75
C ARG A 121 17.83 -17.59 13.63
N ASN A 122 18.33 -18.82 13.72
CA ASN A 122 19.50 -19.14 14.57
C ASN A 122 20.67 -19.75 13.76
N ASP A 123 20.65 -19.65 12.42
CA ASP A 123 21.63 -20.31 11.57
C ASP A 123 22.11 -19.39 10.43
N LEU A 124 23.22 -18.70 10.67
CA LEU A 124 23.83 -17.78 9.71
C LEU A 124 24.41 -18.51 8.49
N ALA A 125 24.80 -19.77 8.63
CA ALA A 125 25.31 -20.58 7.53
C ALA A 125 24.16 -20.93 6.57
N LEU A 126 23.02 -21.38 7.12
CA LEU A 126 21.80 -21.61 6.35
C LEU A 126 21.33 -20.33 5.64
N ARG A 127 21.35 -19.18 6.33
CA ARG A 127 21.02 -17.88 5.70
C ARG A 127 21.86 -17.61 4.46
N SER A 128 23.17 -17.80 4.55
CA SER A 128 24.11 -17.51 3.47
C SER A 128 23.94 -18.48 2.30
N GLN A 129 23.70 -19.76 2.58
CA GLN A 129 23.39 -20.78 1.58
C GLN A 129 22.09 -20.47 0.83
N VAL A 130 21.04 -20.09 1.55
CA VAL A 130 19.76 -19.71 0.95
C VAL A 130 19.93 -18.44 0.12
N LEU A 131 20.66 -17.43 0.56
CA LEU A 131 20.88 -16.23 -0.25
C LEU A 131 21.59 -16.52 -1.57
N ALA A 132 22.59 -17.41 -1.54
CA ALA A 132 23.34 -17.80 -2.73
C ALA A 132 22.51 -18.60 -3.75
N ALA A 133 21.56 -19.42 -3.28
CA ALA A 133 20.79 -20.34 -4.12
C ALA A 133 19.30 -20.39 -3.76
N SER A 134 18.70 -19.23 -3.55
CA SER A 134 17.37 -19.09 -2.93
C SER A 134 16.24 -19.81 -3.67
N GLN A 135 16.38 -20.02 -4.98
CA GLN A 135 15.41 -20.76 -5.81
C GLN A 135 15.29 -22.24 -5.41
N ASN A 136 16.38 -22.87 -4.94
CA ASN A 136 16.40 -24.29 -4.56
C ASN A 136 15.65 -24.57 -3.26
N PHE A 137 15.46 -23.54 -2.44
CA PHE A 137 14.81 -23.63 -1.12
C PHE A 137 13.32 -23.27 -1.14
N ARG A 138 12.77 -22.93 -2.32
CA ARG A 138 11.34 -22.65 -2.46
C ARG A 138 10.54 -23.95 -2.36
N PRO A 139 9.30 -23.96 -1.82
CA PRO A 139 8.45 -25.15 -1.78
C PRO A 139 8.26 -25.83 -3.14
N PHE A 140 8.25 -25.04 -4.21
CA PHE A 140 8.23 -25.48 -5.60
C PHE A 140 9.50 -25.00 -6.34
N PRO A 141 10.64 -25.71 -6.22
CA PRO A 141 11.93 -25.26 -6.77
C PRO A 141 11.96 -25.12 -8.29
N HIS A 142 11.08 -25.83 -8.99
CA HIS A 142 10.98 -25.82 -10.45
C HIS A 142 10.13 -24.67 -11.01
N PHE A 143 9.55 -23.83 -10.15
CA PHE A 143 8.69 -22.72 -10.53
C PHE A 143 9.20 -21.39 -9.96
N GLY A 144 8.88 -20.30 -10.65
CA GLY A 144 9.06 -18.93 -10.18
C GLY A 144 8.02 -18.61 -9.11
N ASN A 145 7.32 -17.50 -9.27
CA ASN A 145 6.18 -17.19 -8.40
C ASN A 145 5.01 -18.11 -8.72
N VAL A 146 4.36 -18.63 -7.69
CA VAL A 146 3.10 -19.34 -7.82
C VAL A 146 2.06 -18.48 -7.14
N MET A 147 1.31 -17.71 -7.94
CA MET A 147 0.37 -16.70 -7.47
C MET A 147 -1.00 -17.34 -7.24
N MET A 148 -1.35 -17.59 -5.99
CA MET A 148 -2.64 -18.14 -5.55
C MET A 148 -3.65 -17.03 -5.30
N ARG A 149 -4.76 -17.08 -6.04
CA ARG A 149 -5.96 -16.27 -5.79
C ARG A 149 -6.92 -17.00 -4.88
N SER A 150 -7.26 -16.40 -3.75
CA SER A 150 -8.25 -16.91 -2.80
C SER A 150 -8.89 -15.77 -1.99
N ASN A 151 -9.88 -16.10 -1.16
CA ASN A 151 -10.59 -15.17 -0.29
C ASN A 151 -9.79 -14.82 0.98
N PHE A 152 -8.55 -14.37 0.81
CA PHE A 152 -7.65 -14.05 1.92
C PHE A 152 -7.91 -12.67 2.54
N GLY A 153 -8.53 -11.78 1.78
CA GLY A 153 -8.61 -10.37 2.12
C GLY A 153 -9.73 -10.03 3.08
N HIS A 154 -9.49 -8.96 3.84
CA HIS A 154 -10.43 -8.40 4.78
C HIS A 154 -10.26 -6.88 4.86
N SER A 155 -11.35 -6.19 5.16
CA SER A 155 -11.33 -4.76 5.46
C SER A 155 -12.30 -4.46 6.58
N THR A 156 -11.96 -3.49 7.43
CA THR A 156 -12.82 -2.99 8.50
C THR A 156 -12.68 -1.48 8.57
N PHE A 157 -13.79 -0.78 8.52
CA PHE A 157 -13.85 0.67 8.64
C PHE A 157 -14.82 1.04 9.76
N HIS A 158 -14.44 2.01 10.57
CA HIS A 158 -15.30 2.60 11.58
C HIS A 158 -15.13 4.11 11.56
N SER A 159 -16.23 4.84 11.67
CA SER A 159 -16.22 6.28 11.75
C SER A 159 -17.31 6.80 12.68
N GLY A 160 -16.97 7.82 13.45
CA GLY A 160 -17.92 8.64 14.17
C GLY A 160 -17.85 10.07 13.65
N THR A 161 -19.00 10.64 13.29
CA THR A 161 -19.11 12.03 12.85
C THR A 161 -20.02 12.79 13.82
N ALA A 162 -19.49 13.88 14.39
CA ALA A 162 -20.27 14.84 15.15
C ALA A 162 -20.48 16.08 14.27
N LYS A 163 -21.74 16.41 14.00
CA LYS A 163 -22.15 17.61 13.27
C LYS A 163 -22.88 18.55 14.21
N LEU A 164 -22.43 19.80 14.28
CA LEU A 164 -23.12 20.89 14.96
C LEU A 164 -23.54 21.91 13.91
N GLU A 165 -24.84 22.15 13.85
CA GLU A 165 -25.44 23.10 12.93
C GLU A 165 -26.17 24.19 13.71
N ARG A 166 -25.93 25.43 13.32
CA ARG A 166 -26.73 26.57 13.71
C ARG A 166 -27.52 27.04 12.49
N ARG A 167 -28.85 26.89 12.55
CA ARG A 167 -29.78 27.43 11.55
C ARG A 167 -29.61 28.94 11.46
N TYR A 168 -29.92 29.51 10.29
CA TYR A 168 -29.73 30.95 10.06
C TYR A 168 -30.55 31.76 11.07
N ALA A 169 -29.85 32.49 11.93
CA ALA A 169 -30.44 33.31 12.97
C ALA A 169 -29.54 34.52 13.27
N ASN A 170 -30.14 35.70 13.39
CA ASN A 170 -29.44 36.94 13.73
C ASN A 170 -28.26 37.23 12.79
N GLY A 171 -28.42 36.98 11.48
CA GLY A 171 -27.40 37.25 10.47
C GLY A 171 -26.33 36.17 10.34
N MET A 172 -26.40 35.06 11.07
CA MET A 172 -25.35 34.03 11.03
C MET A 172 -25.92 32.63 10.78
N PHE A 173 -25.24 31.87 9.93
CA PHE A 173 -25.37 30.44 9.74
C PHE A 173 -24.01 29.79 9.98
N PHE A 174 -24.01 28.62 10.60
CA PHE A 174 -22.80 27.84 10.80
C PHE A 174 -23.11 26.36 10.74
N SER A 175 -22.26 25.60 10.06
CA SER A 175 -22.28 24.14 10.09
C SER A 175 -20.86 23.65 10.23
N THR A 176 -20.62 22.83 11.23
CA THR A 176 -19.36 22.13 11.38
C THR A 176 -19.57 20.65 11.55
N PHE A 177 -18.64 19.87 11.02
CA PHE A 177 -18.58 18.45 11.25
C PHE A 177 -17.15 18.01 11.54
N TYR A 178 -17.03 17.19 12.57
CA TYR A 178 -15.79 16.52 12.93
C TYR A 178 -16.00 15.02 12.75
N THR A 179 -15.17 14.42 11.92
CA THR A 179 -15.16 12.98 11.65
C THR A 179 -13.89 12.39 12.21
N PHE A 180 -14.04 11.44 13.12
CA PHE A 180 -12.99 10.53 13.53
C PHE A 180 -13.20 9.20 12.81
N SER A 181 -12.19 8.69 12.12
CA SER A 181 -12.31 7.44 11.37
C SER A 181 -11.09 6.55 11.50
N LYS A 182 -11.28 5.26 11.25
CA LYS A 182 -10.20 4.28 11.20
C LYS A 182 -10.55 3.21 10.17
N ALA A 183 -9.76 3.13 9.11
CA ALA A 183 -9.76 2.07 8.12
C ALA A 183 -8.58 1.12 8.36
N ILE A 184 -8.86 -0.17 8.44
CA ILE A 184 -7.88 -1.25 8.54
C ILE A 184 -8.17 -2.25 7.42
N ASN A 185 -7.15 -2.68 6.71
CA ASN A 185 -7.25 -3.70 5.66
C ASN A 185 -5.96 -4.52 5.60
N SER A 186 -6.01 -5.61 4.82
CA SER A 186 -4.83 -6.37 4.42
C SER A 186 -4.15 -5.82 3.16
N GLN A 187 -4.88 -5.08 2.33
CA GLN A 187 -4.40 -4.47 1.09
C GLN A 187 -5.30 -3.30 0.68
N ASP A 188 -4.71 -2.27 0.07
CA ASP A 188 -5.43 -1.12 -0.50
C ASP A 188 -5.96 -1.34 -1.93
N SER A 189 -5.57 -2.42 -2.59
CA SER A 189 -5.88 -2.72 -3.97
C SER A 189 -6.62 -4.04 -4.13
N ASP A 190 -7.63 -4.04 -4.99
CA ASP A 190 -8.46 -5.22 -5.25
C ASP A 190 -7.67 -6.31 -5.98
N ASN A 191 -7.88 -7.57 -5.59
CA ASN A 191 -7.29 -8.75 -6.23
C ASN A 191 -5.75 -8.73 -6.32
N ALA A 192 -5.10 -7.96 -5.44
CA ALA A 192 -3.67 -7.93 -5.28
C ALA A 192 -3.27 -8.70 -4.02
N GLY A 193 -2.10 -9.35 -4.04
CA GLY A 193 -1.46 -9.91 -2.84
C GLY A 193 0.02 -9.62 -2.87
N SER A 194 0.35 -8.33 -2.98
CA SER A 194 1.69 -7.80 -2.74
C SER A 194 2.01 -7.74 -1.24
N GLY A 195 1.47 -8.67 -0.45
CA GLY A 195 1.73 -8.75 0.98
C GLY A 195 3.25 -8.76 1.20
N VAL A 196 3.70 -7.82 2.04
CA VAL A 196 5.08 -7.81 2.54
C VAL A 196 5.31 -9.06 3.37
N ALA A 197 4.29 -9.46 4.13
CA ALA A 197 4.24 -10.69 4.87
C ALA A 197 4.30 -11.89 3.92
N PRO A 198 4.96 -12.97 4.35
CA PRO A 198 4.92 -14.23 3.62
C PRO A 198 3.55 -14.90 3.80
N ILE A 199 3.13 -15.76 2.85
CA ILE A 199 1.83 -16.46 2.95
C ILE A 199 1.69 -17.30 4.22
N GLN A 200 2.81 -17.69 4.80
CA GLN A 200 2.93 -18.41 6.07
C GLN A 200 2.32 -17.63 7.24
N ASN A 201 2.33 -16.29 7.20
CA ASN A 201 1.70 -15.46 8.23
C ASN A 201 1.05 -14.21 7.63
N ARG A 202 -0.15 -14.38 7.07
CA ARG A 202 -0.94 -13.30 6.48
C ARG A 202 -1.43 -12.25 7.48
N SER A 203 -1.49 -12.57 8.77
CA SER A 203 -1.98 -11.62 9.79
C SER A 203 -1.08 -10.39 9.92
N LEU A 204 0.17 -10.47 9.48
CA LEU A 204 1.13 -9.36 9.48
C LEU A 204 0.78 -8.25 8.48
N GLU A 205 -0.08 -8.52 7.48
CA GLU A 205 -0.55 -7.47 6.55
C GLU A 205 -1.69 -6.62 7.11
N LYS A 206 -2.24 -6.96 8.28
CA LYS A 206 -3.32 -6.18 8.87
C LYS A 206 -2.77 -4.84 9.37
N GLY A 207 -3.04 -3.77 8.63
CA GLY A 207 -2.54 -2.43 8.91
C GLY A 207 -3.60 -1.36 8.67
N ARG A 208 -3.26 -0.11 9.00
CA ARG A 208 -4.09 1.04 8.58
C ARG A 208 -4.05 1.12 7.05
N ALA A 209 -5.21 1.31 6.45
CA ALA A 209 -5.31 1.51 5.01
C ALA A 209 -4.51 2.74 4.57
N GLY A 210 -3.86 2.71 3.41
CA GLY A 210 -3.10 3.85 2.88
C GLY A 210 -3.96 5.08 2.61
N TYR A 211 -5.27 4.91 2.46
CA TYR A 211 -6.26 5.99 2.35
C TYR A 211 -6.97 6.35 3.66
N ASP A 212 -6.54 5.80 4.80
CA ASP A 212 -7.09 6.13 6.11
C ASP A 212 -6.88 7.60 6.45
N ARG A 213 -7.93 8.29 6.88
CA ARG A 213 -7.88 9.69 7.33
C ARG A 213 -8.52 9.77 8.71
N SER A 214 -7.66 9.78 9.73
CA SER A 214 -8.11 9.63 11.12
C SER A 214 -8.94 10.79 11.63
N HIS A 215 -8.54 12.02 11.30
CA HIS A 215 -9.23 13.22 11.75
C HIS A 215 -9.57 14.08 10.54
N ARG A 216 -10.84 14.48 10.44
CA ARG A 216 -11.28 15.45 9.45
C ARG A 216 -12.28 16.40 10.07
N TRP A 217 -11.95 17.68 10.08
CA TRP A 217 -12.79 18.75 10.56
C TRP A 217 -13.12 19.68 9.40
N ILE A 218 -14.40 19.96 9.19
CA ILE A 218 -14.85 20.94 8.21
C ILE A 218 -15.79 21.92 8.91
N SER A 219 -15.62 23.19 8.59
CA SER A 219 -16.43 24.28 9.10
C SER A 219 -16.84 25.18 7.95
N THR A 220 -18.12 25.56 7.94
CA THR A 220 -18.70 26.53 7.04
C THR A 220 -19.46 27.55 7.88
N ILE A 221 -19.07 28.82 7.78
CA ILE A 221 -19.71 29.94 8.45
C ILE A 221 -20.11 30.95 7.39
N ASN A 222 -21.36 31.40 7.42
CA ASN A 222 -21.80 32.60 6.71
C ASN A 222 -22.32 33.57 7.76
N TRP A 223 -21.69 34.72 7.87
CA TRP A 223 -22.00 35.72 8.88
C TRP A 223 -22.15 37.10 8.25
N GLU A 224 -23.37 37.59 8.19
CA GLU A 224 -23.68 38.99 7.97
C GLU A 224 -23.21 39.78 9.18
N LEU A 225 -22.21 40.64 8.98
CA LEU A 225 -21.64 41.41 10.07
C LEU A 225 -22.73 42.31 10.67
N PRO A 226 -22.81 42.41 12.02
CA PRO A 226 -23.84 43.19 12.68
C PRO A 226 -23.56 44.70 12.62
N MET A 227 -22.92 45.19 11.54
CA MET A 227 -22.53 46.56 11.31
C MET A 227 -23.34 47.18 10.16
N GLY A 228 -23.58 48.49 10.26
CA GLY A 228 -24.28 49.24 9.23
C GLY A 228 -25.72 49.60 9.59
N LYS A 229 -26.45 50.11 8.60
CA LYS A 229 -27.77 50.70 8.79
C LYS A 229 -28.77 49.65 9.30
N ASN A 230 -29.49 49.97 10.37
CA ASN A 230 -30.47 49.09 11.03
C ASN A 230 -29.87 47.79 11.63
N LYS A 231 -28.57 47.77 11.92
CA LYS A 231 -27.91 46.66 12.63
C LYS A 231 -27.50 47.06 14.05
N LYS A 232 -27.05 46.08 14.83
CA LYS A 232 -26.66 46.26 16.25
C LYS A 232 -25.56 47.31 16.43
N PHE A 233 -24.63 47.39 15.49
CA PHE A 233 -23.55 48.37 15.48
C PHE A 233 -23.74 49.35 14.32
N SER A 234 -24.50 50.41 14.56
CA SER A 234 -24.76 51.48 13.58
C SER A 234 -24.07 52.79 14.03
N PRO A 235 -22.94 53.18 13.42
CA PRO A 235 -22.29 54.46 13.70
C PRO A 235 -23.23 55.65 13.46
N SER A 236 -23.08 56.72 14.24
CA SER A 236 -23.85 57.96 14.07
C SER A 236 -23.49 58.71 12.79
N ASN A 237 -22.23 58.62 12.34
CA ASN A 237 -21.79 59.22 11.09
C ASN A 237 -22.38 58.45 9.89
N ARG A 238 -23.21 59.14 9.09
CA ARG A 238 -23.89 58.56 7.92
C ARG A 238 -22.94 57.98 6.88
N ALA A 239 -21.79 58.61 6.64
CA ALA A 239 -20.82 58.12 5.65
C ALA A 239 -20.15 56.83 6.13
N VAL A 240 -19.77 56.76 7.41
CA VAL A 240 -19.20 55.55 8.02
C VAL A 240 -20.24 54.43 8.10
N ASN A 241 -21.49 54.76 8.42
CA ASN A 241 -22.58 53.80 8.48
C ASN A 241 -22.90 53.19 7.11
N TRP A 242 -22.87 54.00 6.05
CA TRP A 242 -23.02 53.51 4.68
C TRP A 242 -21.85 52.60 4.27
N LEU A 243 -20.61 53.01 4.60
CA LEU A 243 -19.41 52.22 4.30
C LEU A 243 -19.44 50.84 4.97
N LEU A 244 -19.92 50.75 6.22
CA LEU A 244 -19.92 49.52 7.02
C LEU A 244 -21.15 48.61 6.79
N SER A 245 -22.03 48.95 5.84
CA SER A 245 -23.29 48.25 5.62
C SER A 245 -23.18 47.15 4.57
N GLY A 246 -23.82 46.00 4.83
CA GLY A 246 -23.95 44.92 3.84
C GLY A 246 -22.76 43.97 3.74
N PHE A 247 -21.82 44.03 4.68
CA PHE A 247 -20.72 43.08 4.72
C PHE A 247 -21.17 41.70 5.19
N GLU A 248 -20.78 40.68 4.41
CA GLU A 248 -20.92 39.28 4.75
C GLU A 248 -19.55 38.61 4.74
N VAL A 249 -19.31 37.78 5.74
CA VAL A 249 -18.12 36.94 5.85
C VAL A 249 -18.52 35.49 5.60
N SER A 250 -17.97 34.91 4.54
CA SER A 250 -18.03 33.47 4.31
C SER A 250 -16.68 32.84 4.65
N TRP A 251 -16.69 31.83 5.50
CA TRP A 251 -15.50 31.10 5.92
C TRP A 251 -15.72 29.60 5.77
N ILE A 252 -14.91 28.98 4.92
CA ILE A 252 -14.89 27.54 4.72
C ILE A 252 -13.48 27.05 5.01
N GLN A 253 -13.38 26.09 5.91
CA GLN A 253 -12.09 25.54 6.30
C GLN A 253 -12.18 24.03 6.43
N THR A 254 -11.16 23.35 5.91
CA THR A 254 -10.96 21.91 6.09
C THR A 254 -9.62 21.69 6.78
N PHE A 255 -9.62 20.90 7.85
CA PHE A 255 -8.43 20.38 8.48
C PHE A 255 -8.51 18.87 8.45
N GLU A 256 -7.46 18.22 7.98
CA GLU A 256 -7.40 16.76 7.92
C GLU A 256 -6.03 16.24 8.31
N SER A 257 -6.00 15.10 8.98
CA SER A 257 -4.76 14.34 9.19
C SER A 257 -4.24 13.82 7.86
N GLY A 258 -2.92 13.66 7.71
CA GLY A 258 -2.33 13.01 6.54
C GLY A 258 -2.69 11.52 6.42
N ASN A 259 -2.36 10.93 5.27
CA ASN A 259 -2.41 9.48 5.07
C ASN A 259 -1.32 8.78 5.92
N PRO A 260 -1.52 7.50 6.29
CA PRO A 260 -0.45 6.68 6.85
C PRO A 260 0.73 6.57 5.89
N LEU A 261 1.94 6.50 6.46
CA LEU A 261 3.17 6.26 5.72
C LEU A 261 3.54 4.77 5.79
N ASN A 262 4.04 4.23 4.70
CA ASN A 262 4.55 2.86 4.62
C ASN A 262 6.05 2.91 4.32
N PHE A 263 6.85 2.21 5.12
CA PHE A 263 8.31 2.17 5.00
C PHE A 263 8.74 0.81 4.49
N THR A 264 9.69 0.77 3.56
CA THR A 264 10.20 -0.50 3.01
C THR A 264 11.72 -0.49 2.92
N PHE A 265 12.31 -1.68 2.73
CA PHE A 265 13.74 -1.83 2.44
C PHE A 265 14.10 -1.68 0.95
N GLN A 266 13.19 -1.17 0.12
CA GLN A 266 13.47 -0.97 -1.30
C GLN A 266 14.68 -0.02 -1.48
N ASN A 267 15.65 -0.44 -2.30
CA ASN A 267 16.94 0.24 -2.51
C ASN A 267 17.82 0.39 -1.26
N SER A 268 17.52 -0.29 -0.16
CA SER A 268 18.42 -0.34 0.99
C SER A 268 19.66 -1.18 0.65
N PRO A 269 20.89 -0.70 0.91
CA PRO A 269 22.09 -1.52 0.80
C PRO A 269 22.12 -2.66 1.84
N TYR A 270 21.18 -2.69 2.78
CA TYR A 270 21.09 -3.65 3.89
C TYR A 270 19.94 -4.65 3.69
N ASN A 271 19.64 -5.01 2.45
CA ASN A 271 18.52 -5.89 2.12
C ASN A 271 18.92 -7.38 2.12
N TYR A 272 18.84 -8.06 3.26
CA TYR A 272 19.44 -9.41 3.47
C TYR A 272 18.55 -10.63 3.22
N TYR A 273 17.40 -10.50 2.54
CA TYR A 273 16.63 -11.64 2.01
C TYR A 273 16.56 -11.63 0.47
N PRO A 274 16.20 -12.76 -0.17
CA PRO A 274 15.86 -12.80 -1.59
C PRO A 274 14.56 -12.06 -1.90
N GLY A 275 14.47 -11.36 -3.03
CA GLY A 275 13.31 -10.52 -3.39
C GLY A 275 11.94 -11.24 -3.43
N PHE A 276 11.94 -12.56 -3.50
CA PHE A 276 10.73 -13.39 -3.48
C PHE A 276 10.33 -13.89 -2.09
N ALA A 277 11.11 -13.63 -1.04
CA ALA A 277 10.71 -13.91 0.35
C ALA A 277 9.72 -12.87 0.93
N GLY A 278 9.13 -12.02 0.06
CA GLY A 278 8.25 -10.92 0.43
C GLY A 278 8.90 -9.55 0.25
N ASN A 279 8.07 -8.55 -0.05
CA ASN A 279 8.47 -7.15 0.06
C ASN A 279 8.66 -6.85 1.55
N ARG A 280 9.61 -6.03 2.00
CA ARG A 280 9.98 -5.96 3.44
C ARG A 280 9.68 -4.62 4.06
N ARG A 281 9.12 -4.63 5.27
CA ARG A 281 8.93 -3.46 6.14
C ARG A 281 9.86 -3.58 7.35
N PRO A 282 10.47 -2.49 7.82
CA PRO A 282 11.21 -2.49 9.08
C PRO A 282 10.25 -2.68 10.27
N ASP A 283 10.78 -3.23 11.36
CA ASP A 283 10.06 -3.24 12.65
C ASP A 283 10.09 -1.83 13.24
N VAL A 284 8.96 -1.38 13.79
CA VAL A 284 8.89 -0.09 14.50
C VAL A 284 9.20 -0.34 15.97
N VAL A 285 10.35 0.15 16.45
CA VAL A 285 10.81 -0.07 17.83
C VAL A 285 10.41 1.04 18.80
N SER A 286 10.07 2.21 18.27
CA SER A 286 9.55 3.35 19.03
C SER A 286 8.72 4.26 18.13
N THR A 287 7.95 5.17 18.70
CA THR A 287 7.07 6.08 17.96
C THR A 287 7.87 6.91 16.95
N PRO A 288 7.66 6.74 15.63
CA PRO A 288 8.40 7.49 14.63
C PRO A 288 8.17 8.99 14.76
N SER A 289 9.27 9.75 14.81
CA SER A 289 9.25 11.20 14.85
C SER A 289 9.89 11.81 13.60
N ILE A 290 9.51 13.06 13.33
CA ILE A 290 10.13 13.85 12.27
C ILE A 290 11.52 14.26 12.74
N ARG A 291 12.53 14.12 11.88
CA ARG A 291 13.91 14.49 12.20
C ARG A 291 14.00 15.99 12.55
N ASP A 292 14.80 16.32 13.55
CA ASP A 292 15.13 17.71 13.85
C ASP A 292 15.73 18.42 12.62
N GLY A 293 15.20 19.61 12.32
CA GLY A 293 15.59 20.35 11.11
C GLY A 293 15.15 19.68 9.81
N TRP A 294 14.06 18.91 9.78
CA TRP A 294 13.54 18.22 8.57
C TRP A 294 13.36 19.12 7.33
N ARG A 295 13.23 20.43 7.52
CA ARG A 295 13.15 21.41 6.43
C ARG A 295 14.46 21.56 5.65
N ASP A 296 15.57 21.13 6.23
CA ASP A 296 16.86 21.03 5.56
C ASP A 296 16.89 19.78 4.67
N ILE A 297 16.56 19.99 3.40
CA ILE A 297 16.59 18.98 2.34
C ILE A 297 18.01 18.68 1.84
N GLY A 298 19.04 19.32 2.40
CA GLY A 298 20.43 19.21 1.93
C GLY A 298 20.75 20.17 0.78
N GLY A 299 21.97 20.05 0.24
CA GLY A 299 22.49 20.95 -0.82
C GLY A 299 21.92 20.70 -2.22
N ASP A 300 21.36 19.51 -2.47
CA ASP A 300 20.90 19.10 -3.80
C ASP A 300 19.38 18.96 -3.87
N ARG A 301 18.70 20.06 -4.21
CA ARG A 301 17.22 20.12 -4.33
C ARG A 301 16.63 19.17 -5.38
N PHE A 302 17.41 18.79 -6.39
CA PHE A 302 16.91 18.00 -7.54
C PHE A 302 17.37 16.55 -7.55
N ASN A 303 18.40 16.19 -6.76
CA ASN A 303 18.84 14.81 -6.65
C ASN A 303 18.24 14.18 -5.39
N VAL A 304 17.15 13.44 -5.55
CA VAL A 304 16.42 12.78 -4.46
C VAL A 304 17.33 11.86 -3.64
N GLN A 305 18.38 11.27 -4.23
CA GLN A 305 19.33 10.41 -3.52
C GLN A 305 20.21 11.17 -2.52
N ASN A 306 20.38 12.48 -2.71
CA ASN A 306 21.19 13.36 -1.85
C ASN A 306 20.33 14.16 -0.87
N THR A 307 19.01 13.94 -0.85
CA THR A 307 18.12 14.63 0.09
C THR A 307 18.17 13.98 1.47
N ASN A 308 18.23 14.82 2.50
CA ASN A 308 18.22 14.34 3.88
C ASN A 308 16.88 13.66 4.21
N ALA A 309 16.92 12.61 5.03
CA ALA A 309 15.71 11.93 5.51
C ALA A 309 14.79 12.89 6.28
N VAL A 310 13.47 12.72 6.13
CA VAL A 310 12.44 13.52 6.84
C VAL A 310 12.06 12.87 8.17
N VAL A 311 12.09 11.54 8.24
CA VAL A 311 11.75 10.75 9.43
C VAL A 311 13.04 10.22 10.06
N GLU A 312 13.10 10.24 11.39
CA GLU A 312 14.25 9.71 12.10
C GLU A 312 14.31 8.17 11.97
N MET A 313 15.42 7.66 11.42
CA MET A 313 15.58 6.24 11.13
C MET A 313 15.82 5.37 12.37
N SER A 314 16.14 5.99 13.51
CA SER A 314 16.37 5.32 14.80
C SER A 314 15.12 4.61 15.33
N HIS A 315 13.93 5.03 14.90
CA HIS A 315 12.67 4.40 15.27
C HIS A 315 12.39 3.07 14.57
N PHE A 316 13.27 2.66 13.66
CA PHE A 316 13.12 1.46 12.84
C PHE A 316 14.27 0.48 13.10
N ALA A 317 13.94 -0.80 13.20
CA ALA A 317 14.89 -1.90 13.28
C ALA A 317 14.73 -2.87 12.12
N LEU A 318 15.76 -3.69 11.93
CA LEU A 318 15.64 -4.86 11.07
C LEU A 318 14.57 -5.79 11.65
N PRO A 319 13.76 -6.44 10.80
CA PRO A 319 12.81 -7.45 11.22
C PRO A 319 13.52 -8.52 12.04
N GLY A 320 13.32 -8.53 13.35
CA GLY A 320 14.16 -9.36 14.19
C GLY A 320 14.05 -9.22 15.69
N GLY A 321 13.80 -8.01 16.16
CA GLY A 321 14.21 -7.65 17.53
C GLY A 321 15.73 -7.56 17.69
N CYS A 322 16.48 -7.31 16.62
CA CYS A 322 17.88 -6.90 16.77
C CYS A 322 17.90 -5.51 17.41
N PRO A 323 18.51 -5.35 18.60
CA PRO A 323 18.82 -4.02 19.07
C PRO A 323 19.88 -3.49 18.09
N GLN A 324 19.55 -2.47 17.31
CA GLN A 324 20.33 -1.25 17.08
C GLN A 324 19.70 -0.52 15.90
N THR A 325 19.20 0.67 16.21
CA THR A 325 18.92 1.78 15.29
C THR A 325 19.92 1.77 14.15
N LEU A 326 19.45 1.81 12.89
CA LEU A 326 20.33 1.86 11.71
C LEU A 326 21.38 2.97 11.91
N PRO A 327 22.68 2.65 12.12
CA PRO A 327 23.67 3.69 12.37
C PRO A 327 23.85 4.53 11.11
N ALA A 328 24.14 5.82 11.30
CA ALA A 328 24.61 6.67 10.23
C ALA A 328 25.81 6.01 9.50
N VAL A 329 25.88 6.23 8.19
CA VAL A 329 26.80 5.54 7.27
C VAL A 329 28.26 5.53 7.80
N GLY A 330 28.86 4.36 8.02
CA GLY A 330 30.34 4.20 7.96
C GLY A 330 31.13 3.51 9.10
N THR A 331 30.55 2.90 10.14
CA THR A 331 31.35 2.37 11.29
C THR A 331 31.49 0.84 11.37
N GLN A 332 32.64 0.39 11.91
CA GLN A 332 33.10 -0.99 12.13
C GLN A 332 32.12 -1.88 12.95
N ALA A 333 31.22 -1.25 13.74
CA ALA A 333 30.14 -1.93 14.47
C ALA A 333 29.19 -2.75 13.55
N ARG A 334 29.21 -2.48 12.24
CA ARG A 334 28.44 -3.13 11.18
C ARG A 334 28.74 -4.63 11.01
N THR A 335 29.95 -5.10 11.29
CA THR A 335 30.34 -6.51 11.06
C THR A 335 29.97 -7.41 12.24
N ASP A 336 30.03 -6.89 13.45
CA ASP A 336 29.71 -7.64 14.67
C ASP A 336 28.18 -7.77 14.86
N LEU A 337 27.40 -6.79 14.38
CA LEU A 337 25.92 -6.81 14.40
C LEU A 337 25.31 -7.84 13.44
N LEU A 338 26.02 -8.20 12.35
CA LEU A 338 25.57 -9.21 11.39
C LEU A 338 25.56 -10.64 11.95
N ASN A 339 26.24 -10.85 13.09
CA ASN A 339 26.49 -12.17 13.70
C ASN A 339 25.57 -12.50 14.90
N ALA A 340 24.80 -11.54 15.43
CA ALA A 340 24.08 -11.71 16.71
C ALA A 340 22.54 -11.73 16.61
N CYS A 341 21.98 -11.70 15.40
CA CYS A 341 20.58 -11.38 15.17
C CYS A 341 19.70 -12.61 14.95
N SER A 342 18.76 -12.86 15.87
CA SER A 342 17.68 -13.83 15.66
C SER A 342 16.47 -13.13 15.05
N PHE A 343 16.01 -13.56 13.86
CA PHE A 343 15.01 -12.86 13.05
C PHE A 343 13.55 -13.25 13.38
N LEU A 344 12.78 -12.35 14.00
CA LEU A 344 11.32 -12.30 14.03
C LEU A 344 10.80 -11.22 13.07
N VAL A 345 10.03 -11.56 12.04
CA VAL A 345 9.21 -10.55 11.33
C VAL A 345 7.84 -10.56 11.96
N GLY A 346 7.44 -9.48 12.60
CA GLY A 346 6.07 -9.32 13.06
C GLY A 346 5.83 -7.98 13.73
N ASN A 347 4.70 -7.35 13.41
CA ASN A 347 4.18 -6.21 14.16
C ASN A 347 4.13 -6.58 15.64
N ALA A 348 4.98 -5.94 16.46
CA ALA A 348 4.64 -5.67 17.85
C ALA A 348 3.69 -4.46 17.89
#